data_AF-A0A358EFN6-F1
#
_entry.id   AF-A0A358EFN6-F1
#
_cell.length_a   1.000
_cell.length_b   1.000
_cell.length_c   1.000
_cell.angle_alpha   90.00
_cell.angle_beta   90.00
_cell.angle_gamma   90.00
#
_symmetry.space_group_name_H-M   'P 1'
#
loop_
_entity.id
_entity.type
_entity.pdbx_description
1 polymer ?
#
loop_
_entity_poly.entity_id
_entity_poly.type
_entity_poly.pdbx_seq_one_letter_code
_entity_poly.pdbx_strand_id
1 'polypeptide(L)'
;MLPTSLGYLMLVAMTILVLDELGVNFGFLYGLVLTLVSGAATLAFVFFLDRGRTIAGAAATTSQKIETKTIPTAVASGHAPGRH
;
A
#
# COMPACT_ATOMS: atom_id res chain seq x y z
N MET A 1 -11.81 1.17 1.37
CA MET A 1 -11.29 0.66 2.66
C MET A 1 -12.37 0.12 3.60
N LEU A 2 -13.66 0.32 3.29
CA LEU A 2 -14.78 -0.13 4.13
C LEU A 2 -14.75 -1.65 4.46
N PRO A 3 -14.46 -2.56 3.49
CA PRO A 3 -14.38 -4.00 3.80
C PRO A 3 -13.25 -4.34 4.76
N THR A 4 -12.08 -3.71 4.59
CA THR A 4 -10.89 -3.95 5.42
C THR A 4 -11.08 -3.44 6.85
N SER A 5 -11.63 -2.22 6.99
CA SER A 5 -11.95 -1.68 8.32
C SER A 5 -13.02 -2.51 9.03
N LEU A 6 -14.03 -2.99 8.30
CA LEU A 6 -15.05 -3.86 8.87
C LEU A 6 -14.47 -5.20 9.32
N GLY A 7 -13.58 -5.80 8.51
CA GLY A 7 -12.87 -7.02 8.87
C GLY A 7 -12.02 -6.85 10.13
N TYR A 8 -11.30 -5.73 10.25
CA TYR A 8 -10.54 -5.42 11.46
C TYR A 8 -11.44 -5.29 12.70
N LEU A 9 -12.55 -4.58 12.59
CA LEU A 9 -13.51 -4.45 13.69
C LEU A 9 -14.10 -5.81 14.08
N MET A 10 -14.45 -6.66 13.10
CA MET A 10 -14.95 -8.01 13.37
C MET A 10 -13.92 -8.87 14.08
N LEU A 11 -12.64 -8.77 13.70
CA LEU A 11 -11.54 -9.48 14.36
C LEU A 11 -11.36 -9.02 15.81
N VAL A 12 -11.37 -7.71 16.06
CA VAL A 12 -11.29 -7.16 17.42
C VAL A 12 -12.51 -7.54 18.25
N ALA A 13 -13.72 -7.44 17.69
CA ALA A 13 -14.95 -7.82 18.36
C ALA A 13 -14.98 -9.31 18.72
N MET A 14 -14.57 -10.18 17.80
CA MET A 14 -14.43 -11.62 18.07
C MET A 14 -13.42 -11.89 19.18
N THR A 15 -12.30 -11.17 19.20
CA THR A 15 -11.29 -11.31 20.26
C THR A 15 -11.86 -10.92 21.62
N ILE A 16 -12.64 -9.83 21.68
CA ILE A 16 -13.34 -9.40 22.90
C ILE A 16 -14.31 -10.48 23.37
N LEU A 17 -15.13 -11.03 22.48
CA LEU A 17 -16.08 -12.11 22.83
C LEU A 17 -15.37 -13.35 23.36
N VAL A 18 -14.24 -13.74 22.76
CA VAL A 18 -13.45 -14.89 23.24
C VAL A 18 -12.84 -14.61 24.61
N LEU A 19 -12.32 -13.41 24.85
CA LEU A 19 -11.78 -13.04 26.16
C LEU A 19 -12.86 -13.01 27.24
N ASP A 20 -14.06 -12.55 26.88
CA ASP A 20 -15.23 -12.52 27.77
C ASP A 20 -15.69 -13.95 28.13
N GLU A 21 -15.80 -14.84 27.15
CA GLU A 21 -16.13 -16.26 27.36
C GLU A 21 -15.11 -16.97 28.26
N LEU A 22 -13.83 -16.61 28.14
CA LEU A 22 -12.76 -17.13 28.99
C LEU A 22 -12.73 -16.51 30.39
N GLY A 23 -13.62 -15.55 30.70
CA GLY A 23 -13.68 -14.87 31.98
C GLY A 23 -12.47 -13.96 32.25
N VAL A 24 -11.78 -13.51 31.20
CA VAL A 24 -10.61 -12.64 31.34
C VAL A 24 -11.09 -11.23 31.69
N ASN A 25 -10.95 -10.87 32.97
CA ASN A 25 -11.30 -9.54 33.44
C ASN A 25 -10.50 -8.44 32.73
N PHE A 26 -11.15 -7.28 32.56
CA PHE A 26 -10.49 -6.06 32.08
C PHE A 26 -9.26 -5.75 32.93
N GLY A 27 -8.09 -5.74 32.29
CA GLY A 27 -6.80 -5.59 32.97
C GLY A 27 -5.63 -5.72 32.00
N PHE A 28 -4.42 -5.88 32.53
CA PHE A 28 -3.20 -5.90 31.74
C PHE A 28 -3.20 -7.00 30.67
N LEU A 29 -3.56 -8.25 31.05
CA LEU A 29 -3.60 -9.37 30.11
C LEU A 29 -4.62 -9.14 28.98
N TYR A 30 -5.79 -8.58 29.32
CA TYR A 30 -6.82 -8.23 28.35
C TYR A 30 -6.29 -7.23 27.31
N GLY A 31 -5.65 -6.14 27.78
CA GLY A 31 -5.03 -5.15 26.91
C GLY A 31 -3.85 -5.70 26.10
N LEU A 32 -3.06 -6.60 26.69
CA LEU A 32 -1.93 -7.25 26.01
C LEU A 32 -2.40 -8.13 24.85
N VAL A 33 -3.45 -8.93 25.05
CA VAL A 33 -4.03 -9.76 23.98
C VAL A 33 -4.57 -8.88 22.85
N LEU A 34 -5.33 -7.83 23.17
CA LEU A 34 -5.84 -6.90 22.16
C LEU A 34 -4.71 -6.20 21.39
N THR A 35 -3.63 -5.85 22.08
CA THR A 35 -2.44 -5.24 21.46
C THR A 35 -1.74 -6.22 20.52
N LEU A 36 -1.56 -7.47 20.93
CA LEU A 36 -0.95 -8.51 20.09
C LEU A 36 -1.79 -8.79 18.85
N VAL A 37 -3.11 -8.91 19.00
CA VAL A 37 -4.04 -9.13 17.88
C VAL A 37 -4.02 -7.94 16.92
N SER A 38 -4.09 -6.73 17.44
CA SER A 38 -4.03 -5.50 16.63
C SER A 38 -2.67 -5.34 15.92
N GLY A 39 -1.58 -5.66 16.62
CA GLY A 39 -0.23 -5.68 16.07
C GLY A 39 -0.08 -6.71 14.96
N ALA A 40 -0.57 -7.93 15.16
CA ALA A 40 -0.55 -8.98 14.14
C ALA A 40 -1.37 -8.58 12.90
N ALA A 41 -2.55 -7.99 13.09
CA ALA A 41 -3.36 -7.46 11.98
C ALA A 41 -2.63 -6.32 11.24
N THR A 42 -1.93 -5.45 11.97
CA THR A 42 -1.11 -4.37 11.38
C THR A 42 0.05 -4.93 10.57
N LEU A 43 0.77 -5.93 11.09
CA LEU A 43 1.83 -6.62 10.36
C LEU A 43 1.26 -7.31 9.12
N ALA A 44 0.13 -8.01 9.23
CA ALA A 44 -0.53 -8.62 8.10
C ALA A 44 -0.90 -7.57 7.03
N PHE A 45 -1.38 -6.39 7.44
CA PHE A 45 -1.66 -5.30 6.51
C PHE A 45 -0.38 -4.81 5.80
N VAL A 46 0.66 -4.48 6.56
CA VAL A 46 1.93 -3.96 6.02
C VAL A 46 2.64 -5.00 5.14
N PHE A 47 2.59 -6.28 5.49
CA PHE A 47 3.32 -7.32 4.76
C PHE A 47 2.47 -8.02 3.69
N PHE A 48 1.16 -8.10 3.80
CA PHE A 48 0.33 -8.83 2.82
C PHE A 48 -0.40 -7.89 1.87
N LEU A 49 -0.99 -6.81 2.38
CA LEU A 49 -1.75 -5.86 1.57
C LEU A 49 -0.82 -4.83 0.90
N ASP A 50 0.32 -4.50 1.50
CA ASP A 50 1.24 -3.47 0.97
C ASP A 50 2.46 -4.02 0.20
N ARG A 51 2.68 -5.34 0.19
CA ARG A 51 3.83 -5.99 -0.49
C ARG A 51 3.90 -5.72 -1.99
N GLY A 52 2.75 -5.50 -2.66
CA GLY A 52 2.68 -5.33 -4.12
C GLY A 52 2.91 -3.91 -4.65
N ARG A 53 2.83 -2.85 -3.83
CA ARG A 53 2.97 -1.46 -4.29
C ARG A 53 4.14 -0.70 -3.66
N THR A 54 4.51 -0.98 -2.41
CA THR A 54 5.48 -0.14 -1.69
C THR A 54 6.92 -0.65 -1.75
N ILE A 55 7.13 -1.97 -1.88
CA ILE A 55 8.49 -2.56 -2.02
C ILE A 55 8.99 -2.55 -3.48
N ALA A 56 8.10 -2.76 -4.46
CA ALA A 56 8.48 -2.84 -5.89
C ALA A 56 8.13 -1.57 -6.71
N GLY A 57 7.05 -0.86 -6.34
CA GLY A 57 6.39 0.09 -7.25
C GLY A 57 6.92 1.53 -7.26
N ALA A 58 7.65 1.97 -6.23
CA ALA A 58 8.25 3.31 -6.23
C ALA A 58 9.60 3.35 -6.98
N ALA A 59 10.37 2.26 -6.96
CA ALA A 59 11.63 2.13 -7.70
C ALA A 59 11.42 1.79 -9.19
N ALA A 60 10.35 1.06 -9.53
CA ALA A 60 10.05 0.69 -10.92
C ALA A 60 9.54 1.89 -11.77
N THR A 61 9.00 2.95 -11.15
CA THR A 61 8.48 4.13 -11.87
C THR A 61 9.59 5.04 -12.44
N THR A 62 10.83 4.95 -11.96
CA THR A 62 11.94 5.75 -12.53
C THR A 62 12.41 5.18 -13.87
N SER A 63 12.19 3.89 -14.15
CA SER A 63 12.71 3.25 -15.37
C SER A 63 11.79 3.38 -16.60
N GLN A 64 10.57 3.90 -16.46
CA GLN A 64 9.57 3.85 -17.54
C GLN A 64 9.18 5.23 -18.11
N LYS A 65 9.84 6.31 -17.67
CA LYS A 65 9.68 7.66 -18.26
C LYS A 65 10.98 8.16 -18.91
N ILE A 66 11.63 7.28 -19.67
CA ILE A 66 12.50 7.68 -20.78
C ILE A 66 12.00 6.91 -22.01
N GLU A 67 10.71 7.06 -22.32
CA GLU A 67 10.26 6.76 -23.67
C GLU A 67 10.82 7.88 -24.56
N THR A 68 11.93 7.53 -25.18
CA THR A 68 12.65 8.18 -26.25
C THR A 68 11.68 8.76 -27.29
N LYS A 69 11.19 9.99 -27.08
CA LYS A 69 10.72 10.84 -28.17
C LYS A 69 11.93 11.44 -28.88
N THR A 70 12.80 10.58 -29.41
CA THR A 70 13.74 10.98 -30.47
C THR A 70 12.91 11.15 -31.72
N ILE A 71 12.41 12.38 -31.93
CA ILE A 71 11.84 12.77 -33.21
C ILE A 71 13.01 12.74 -34.23
N PRO A 72 12.89 12.01 -35.35
CA PRO A 72 13.96 11.92 -36.33
C PRO A 72 14.32 13.31 -36.87
N THR A 73 15.64 13.57 -36.91
CA THR A 73 16.36 14.75 -37.40
C THR A 73 16.13 15.09 -38.89
N ALA A 74 15.04 14.63 -39.50
CA ALA A 74 14.81 14.77 -40.95
C ALA A 74 13.97 16.00 -41.36
N VAL A 75 13.41 16.77 -40.42
CA VAL A 75 12.50 17.90 -40.75
C VAL A 75 13.15 19.28 -40.59
N ALA A 76 14.39 19.36 -40.07
CA ALA A 76 15.06 20.63 -39.79
C ALA A 76 15.91 21.18 -40.96
N SER A 77 15.92 20.53 -42.13
CA SER A 77 16.74 20.95 -43.29
C SER A 77 15.91 21.42 -44.50
N GLY A 78 14.74 22.01 -44.24
CA GLY A 78 13.76 22.28 -45.29
C GLY A 78 13.20 23.69 -45.38
N HIS A 79 13.81 24.73 -44.77
CA HIS A 79 13.40 26.10 -45.09
C HIS A 79 14.44 27.15 -44.64
N ALA A 80 15.21 27.68 -45.59
CA ALA A 80 15.82 29.01 -45.46
C ALA A 80 15.73 29.75 -46.82
N PRO A 81 15.53 31.08 -46.81
CA PRO A 81 14.84 31.82 -47.87
C PRO A 81 15.80 32.34 -48.95
N GLY A 82 15.46 32.10 -50.22
CA GLY A 82 16.13 32.69 -51.37
C GLY A 82 15.45 33.99 -51.78
N ARG A 83 16.11 35.12 -51.50
CA ARG A 83 15.88 36.42 -52.15
C ARG A 83 16.51 36.37 -53.55
N HIS A 84 15.77 36.76 -54.58
CA HIS A 84 16.18 37.66 -55.67
C HIS A 84 15.02 37.89 -56.62
#